data_AF-A0A450TWU2-F1
#
_entry.id   AF-A0A450TWU2-F1
#
_cell.length_a   1.000
_cell.length_b   1.000
_cell.length_c   1.000
_cell.angle_alpha   90.00
_cell.angle_beta   90.00
_cell.angle_gamma   90.00
#
_symmetry.space_group_name_H-M   'P 1'
#
loop_
_entity.id
_entity.type
_entity.pdbx_description
1 polymer ?
#
loop_
_entity_poly.entity_id
_entity_poly.type
_entity_poly.pdbx_seq_one_letter_code
_entity_poly.pdbx_strand_id
1 'polypeptide(L)'
;MSVGIIGFFLLAAVFVFLVAGLSEIKFPGRISSEQEKGIDPEFLVKTRIHATLAVLIMATVLGVASLAAYTVILSGQSKTECREHVHQEVAAEMLIAQLEHRFEPVSTERSCQIHGADPETIKEWAGRMLVVESLEEVFRE
;
A
#
# COMPACT_ATOMS: atom_id res chain seq x y z
N MET A 1 -9.73 -5.87 2.46
CA MET A 1 -9.07 -4.99 3.46
C MET A 1 -9.08 -5.68 4.82
N SER A 2 -7.98 -6.28 5.31
CA SER A 2 -7.82 -6.69 6.73
C SER A 2 -6.47 -7.37 7.03
N VAL A 3 -5.81 -7.97 6.04
CA VAL A 3 -4.60 -8.79 6.28
C VAL A 3 -3.39 -7.95 6.69
N GLY A 4 -3.22 -6.75 6.12
CA GLY A 4 -2.07 -5.88 6.41
C GLY A 4 -2.07 -5.29 7.83
N ILE A 5 -3.24 -4.95 8.36
CA ILE A 5 -3.37 -4.36 9.71
C ILE A 5 -3.05 -5.42 10.77
N ILE A 6 -3.62 -6.63 10.62
CA ILE A 6 -3.36 -7.76 11.52
C ILE A 6 -1.87 -8.15 11.48
N GLY A 7 -1.25 -8.15 10.28
CA GLY A 7 0.18 -8.43 10.13
C GLY A 7 1.07 -7.42 10.85
N PHE A 8 0.74 -6.13 10.80
CA PHE A 8 1.49 -5.09 11.51
C PHE A 8 1.39 -5.23 13.04
N PHE A 9 0.18 -5.48 13.57
CA PHE A 9 -0.01 -5.71 15.01
C PHE A 9 0.70 -6.97 15.51
N LEU A 10 0.70 -8.05 14.71
CA LEU A 10 1.44 -9.26 15.05
C LEU A 10 2.95 -9.04 15.04
N LEU A 11 3.48 -8.29 14.06
CA LEU A 11 4.91 -7.97 14.00
C LEU A 11 5.33 -7.09 15.18
N ALA A 12 4.51 -6.09 15.52
CA ALA A 12 4.75 -5.23 16.68
C ALA A 12 4.68 -6.00 18.00
N ALA A 13 3.70 -6.91 18.15
CA ALA A 13 3.59 -7.77 19.33
C ALA A 13 4.79 -8.72 19.47
N VAL A 14 5.23 -9.34 18.37
CA VAL A 14 6.44 -10.19 18.35
C VAL A 14 7.68 -9.38 18.69
N PHE A 15 7.81 -8.15 18.18
CA PHE A 15 8.93 -7.27 18.49
C PHE A 15 8.97 -6.87 19.97
N VAL A 16 7.83 -6.51 20.56
CA VAL A 16 7.72 -6.23 22.00
C VAL A 16 8.06 -7.47 22.82
N PHE A 17 7.57 -8.66 22.43
CA PHE A 17 7.88 -9.92 23.10
C PHE A 17 9.36 -10.30 22.97
N LEU A 18 10.00 -9.97 21.85
CA LEU A 18 11.42 -10.24 21.60
C LEU A 18 12.32 -9.28 22.38
N VAL A 19 11.94 -8.00 22.50
CA VAL A 19 12.63 -7.02 23.34
C VAL A 19 12.43 -7.29 24.83
N ALA A 20 11.22 -7.65 25.25
CA ALA A 20 10.94 -8.07 26.62
C ALA A 20 11.63 -9.42 26.94
N GLY A 21 11.62 -10.37 26.01
CA GLY A 21 12.32 -11.65 26.12
C GLY A 21 13.84 -11.49 26.20
N LEU A 22 14.43 -10.57 25.42
CA LEU A 22 15.85 -10.19 25.52
C LEU A 22 16.21 -9.57 26.88
N SER A 23 15.24 -8.98 27.58
CA SER A 23 15.44 -8.43 28.93
C SER A 23 15.52 -9.52 30.01
N GLU A 24 15.00 -10.72 29.72
CA GLU A 24 15.03 -11.92 30.57
C GLU A 24 16.14 -12.92 30.19
N ILE A 25 16.85 -12.73 29.07
CA ILE A 25 18.03 -13.56 28.76
C ILE A 25 19.13 -13.21 29.75
N LYS A 26 19.15 -13.98 30.85
CA LYS A 26 20.30 -14.17 31.72
C LYS A 26 21.41 -14.75 30.85
N PHE A 27 22.20 -13.87 30.23
CA PHE A 27 23.39 -14.23 29.45
C PHE A 27 24.15 -15.30 30.24
N PRO A 28 24.25 -16.56 29.75
CA PRO A 28 25.17 -17.53 30.33
C PRO A 28 26.57 -17.23 29.78
N GLY A 29 26.98 -15.97 29.89
CA GLY A 29 28.35 -15.54 29.71
C GLY A 29 29.05 -15.83 31.01
N ARG A 30 29.70 -17.00 31.08
CA ARG A 30 30.67 -17.36 32.12
C ARG A 30 31.84 -16.38 31.98
N ILE A 31 31.70 -15.19 32.55
CA ILE A 31 32.83 -14.27 32.73
C ILE A 31 33.61 -14.84 33.89
N SER A 32 34.81 -15.35 33.60
CA SER A 32 35.79 -15.74 34.61
C SER A 32 35.88 -14.66 35.69
N SER A 33 35.73 -15.12 36.93
CA SER A 33 35.62 -14.37 38.17
C SER A 33 36.95 -13.76 38.62
N GLU A 34 37.60 -12.94 37.80
CA GLU A 34 38.88 -12.34 38.23
C GLU A 34 39.15 -10.90 37.76
N GLN A 35 38.15 -10.18 37.26
CA GLN A 35 38.35 -8.78 36.88
C GLN A 35 37.18 -7.88 37.25
N GLU A 36 36.63 -8.08 38.45
CA GLU A 36 35.64 -7.17 39.04
C GLU A 36 36.24 -6.55 40.31
N LYS A 37 37.14 -5.58 40.10
CA LYS A 37 37.57 -4.67 41.17
C LYS A 37 37.61 -3.26 40.60
N GLY A 38 36.51 -2.54 40.76
CA GLY A 38 36.46 -1.09 40.52
C GLY A 38 35.45 -0.57 39.51
N ILE A 39 34.43 -1.34 39.11
CA ILE A 39 33.30 -0.77 38.35
C ILE A 39 32.15 -0.55 39.32
N ASP A 40 31.80 0.71 39.50
CA ASP A 40 30.69 1.14 40.35
C ASP A 40 29.37 0.53 39.83
N PRO A 41 28.64 -0.25 40.65
CA PRO A 41 27.36 -0.85 40.25
C PRO A 41 26.33 0.20 39.81
N GLU A 42 26.44 1.44 40.28
CA GLU A 42 25.59 2.55 39.85
C GLU A 42 25.81 2.91 38.37
N PHE A 43 27.04 2.79 37.88
CA PHE A 43 27.41 3.08 36.49
C PHE A 43 26.85 2.04 35.51
N LEU A 44 26.80 0.77 35.92
CA LEU A 44 26.23 -0.32 35.12
C LEU A 44 24.70 -0.20 34.97
N VAL A 45 24.00 0.13 36.06
CA VAL A 45 22.55 0.35 36.05
C VAL A 45 22.19 1.57 35.22
N LYS A 46 22.94 2.67 35.38
CA LYS A 46 22.74 3.90 34.60
C LYS A 46 22.93 3.64 33.11
N THR A 47 24.03 2.99 32.71
CA THR A 47 24.31 2.67 31.30
C THR A 47 23.21 1.79 30.69
N ARG A 48 22.72 0.79 31.43
CA ARG A 48 21.63 -0.08 31.00
C ARG A 48 20.32 0.68 30.77
N ILE A 49 19.96 1.59 31.69
CA ILE A 49 18.76 2.43 31.55
C ILE A 49 18.86 3.33 30.32
N HIS A 50 20.01 3.97 30.10
CA HIS A 50 20.22 4.84 28.94
C HIS A 50 20.14 4.06 27.62
N ALA A 51 20.70 2.85 27.56
CA ALA A 51 20.62 1.99 26.38
C ALA A 51 19.16 1.56 26.09
N THR A 52 18.41 1.12 27.10
CA THR A 52 17.00 0.74 26.92
C THR A 52 16.15 1.94 26.50
N LEU A 53 16.39 3.11 27.09
CA LEU A 53 15.69 4.34 26.71
C LEU A 53 15.99 4.72 25.24
N ALA A 54 17.27 4.63 24.83
CA ALA A 54 17.67 4.92 23.45
C ALA A 54 17.01 3.96 22.45
N VAL A 55 16.95 2.66 22.75
CA VAL A 55 16.26 1.67 21.90
C VAL A 55 14.76 1.97 21.80
N LEU A 56 14.11 2.34 22.91
CA LEU A 56 12.69 2.70 22.92
C LEU A 56 12.42 3.96 22.08
N ILE A 57 13.28 4.96 22.18
CA ILE A 57 13.18 6.19 21.38
C ILE A 57 13.37 5.87 19.89
N MET A 58 14.39 5.08 19.54
CA MET A 58 14.62 4.70 18.14
C MET A 58 13.46 3.89 17.57
N ALA A 59 12.88 2.98 18.36
CA ALA A 59 11.72 2.20 17.96
C ALA A 59 10.46 3.07 17.75
N THR A 60 10.23 4.06 18.62
CA THR A 60 9.10 4.98 18.47
C THR A 60 9.27 5.88 17.25
N VAL A 61 10.46 6.43 17.02
CA VAL A 61 10.76 7.24 15.83
C VAL A 61 10.58 6.42 14.55
N LEU A 62 11.08 5.18 14.52
CA LEU A 62 10.92 4.29 13.37
C LEU A 62 9.44 3.93 13.14
N GLY A 63 8.69 3.67 14.21
CA GLY A 63 7.25 3.40 14.15
C GLY A 63 6.45 4.57 13.58
N VAL A 64 6.74 5.80 14.03
CA VAL A 64 6.09 7.02 13.52
C VAL A 64 6.44 7.27 12.06
N ALA A 65 7.71 7.10 11.66
CA ALA A 65 8.13 7.23 10.27
C ALA A 65 7.45 6.19 9.37
N SER A 66 7.34 4.94 9.82
CA SER A 66 6.64 3.87 9.09
C SER A 66 5.15 4.17 8.93
N LEU A 67 4.50 4.71 9.97
CA LEU A 67 3.08 5.07 9.91
C LEU A 67 2.86 6.22 8.91
N ALA A 68 3.72 7.24 8.91
CA ALA A 68 3.66 8.34 7.96
C ALA A 68 3.89 7.88 6.51
N ALA A 69 4.84 6.96 6.28
CA ALA A 69 5.06 6.38 4.96
C ALA A 69 3.83 5.58 4.47
N TYR A 70 3.21 4.81 5.37
CA TYR A 70 2.02 4.02 5.05
C TYR A 70 0.82 4.89 4.64
N THR A 71 0.59 6.02 5.32
CA THR A 71 -0.52 6.94 4.96
C THR A 71 -0.27 7.64 3.62
N VAL A 72 0.98 7.97 3.29
CA VAL A 72 1.35 8.54 1.97
C VAL A 72 1.13 7.53 0.85
N ILE A 73 1.53 6.27 1.02
CA ILE A 73 1.35 5.23 0.00
C ILE A 73 -0.14 4.97 -0.24
N LEU A 74 -0.95 4.84 0.82
CA LEU A 74 -2.40 4.65 0.69
C LEU A 74 -3.10 5.80 -0.01
N SER A 75 -2.74 7.04 0.31
CA SER A 75 -3.31 8.22 -0.35
C SER A 75 -2.84 8.37 -1.81
N GLY A 76 -1.62 7.90 -2.12
CA GLY A 76 -1.13 7.81 -3.49
C GLY A 76 -1.93 6.82 -4.33
N GLN A 77 -2.13 5.60 -3.83
CA GLN A 77 -2.85 4.53 -4.55
C GLN A 77 -4.32 4.88 -4.79
N SER A 78 -5.03 5.38 -3.78
CA SER A 78 -6.44 5.78 -3.97
C SER A 78 -6.60 6.93 -4.95
N LYS A 79 -5.64 7.87 -4.99
CA LYS A 79 -5.65 8.98 -5.94
C LYS A 79 -5.37 8.51 -7.37
N THR A 80 -4.48 7.54 -7.56
CA THR A 80 -4.20 6.99 -8.90
C THR A 80 -5.36 6.15 -9.42
N GLU A 81 -5.92 5.26 -8.58
CA GLU A 81 -7.08 4.43 -8.95
C GLU A 81 -8.30 5.31 -9.28
N CYS A 82 -8.57 6.34 -8.46
CA CYS A 82 -9.64 7.29 -8.75
C CYS A 82 -9.40 8.08 -10.05
N ARG A 83 -8.15 8.53 -10.29
CA ARG A 83 -7.81 9.25 -11.53
C ARG A 83 -7.99 8.36 -12.75
N GLU A 84 -7.57 7.11 -12.67
CA GLU A 84 -7.69 6.13 -13.75
C GLU A 84 -9.16 5.81 -14.05
N HIS A 85 -9.96 5.55 -13.00
CA HIS A 85 -11.40 5.31 -13.15
C HIS A 85 -12.15 6.52 -13.72
N VAL A 86 -11.81 7.76 -13.31
CA VAL A 86 -12.41 8.97 -13.90
C VAL A 86 -12.01 9.13 -15.36
N HIS A 87 -10.77 8.81 -15.72
CA HIS A 87 -10.33 8.90 -17.11
C HIS A 87 -11.03 7.88 -18.01
N GLN A 88 -11.19 6.64 -17.52
CA GLN A 88 -11.93 5.59 -18.20
C GLN A 88 -13.41 5.96 -18.38
N GLU A 89 -14.06 6.45 -17.32
CA GLU A 89 -15.47 6.84 -17.37
C GLU A 89 -15.71 7.95 -18.40
N VAL A 90 -14.87 8.99 -18.41
CA VAL A 90 -14.98 10.09 -19.37
C VAL A 90 -14.73 9.60 -20.81
N ALA A 91 -13.77 8.70 -21.02
CA ALA A 91 -13.52 8.12 -22.33
C ALA A 91 -14.70 7.27 -22.82
N ALA A 92 -15.29 6.47 -21.92
CA ALA A 92 -16.46 5.64 -22.19
C ALA A 92 -17.69 6.50 -22.56
N GLU A 93 -18.02 7.50 -21.75
CA GLU A 93 -19.13 8.42 -22.02
C GLU A 93 -18.95 9.14 -23.37
N MET A 94 -17.72 9.58 -23.68
CA MET A 94 -17.44 10.26 -24.93
C MET A 94 -17.59 9.33 -26.14
N LEU A 95 -17.14 8.08 -26.04
CA LEU A 95 -17.34 7.08 -27.09
C LEU A 95 -18.84 6.78 -27.29
N ILE A 96 -19.60 6.59 -26.20
CA ILE A 96 -21.05 6.34 -26.27
C ILE A 96 -21.74 7.50 -26.99
N ALA A 97 -21.47 8.75 -26.61
CA ALA A 97 -22.06 9.92 -27.24
C ALA A 97 -21.76 9.99 -28.75
N GLN A 98 -20.55 9.60 -29.17
CA GLN A 98 -20.19 9.55 -30.58
C GLN A 98 -20.87 8.41 -31.33
N LEU A 99 -21.00 7.24 -30.70
CA LEU A 99 -21.70 6.09 -31.27
C LEU A 99 -23.19 6.39 -31.45
N GLU A 100 -23.84 6.95 -30.43
CA GLU A 100 -25.24 7.38 -30.50
C GLU A 100 -25.48 8.42 -31.58
N HIS A 101 -24.51 9.31 -31.80
CA HIS A 101 -24.58 10.30 -32.88
C HIS A 101 -24.49 9.67 -34.28
N ARG A 102 -23.73 8.59 -34.44
CA ARG A 102 -23.41 8.00 -35.76
C ARG A 102 -24.32 6.82 -36.15
N PHE A 103 -24.71 5.98 -35.21
CA PHE A 103 -25.25 4.65 -35.49
C PHE A 103 -26.60 4.34 -34.83
N GLU A 104 -27.30 5.34 -34.29
CA GLU A 104 -28.50 5.19 -33.44
C GLU A 104 -28.19 4.86 -31.96
N PRO A 105 -29.17 4.94 -31.02
CA PRO A 105 -28.94 4.78 -29.59
C PRO A 105 -28.25 3.45 -29.26
N VAL A 106 -27.18 3.55 -28.47
CA VAL A 106 -26.42 2.39 -28.00
C VAL A 106 -27.26 1.65 -26.96
N SER A 107 -27.38 0.33 -27.09
CA SER A 107 -28.12 -0.46 -26.10
C SER A 107 -27.44 -0.42 -24.74
N THR A 108 -28.23 -0.53 -23.67
CA THR A 108 -27.71 -0.50 -22.29
C THR A 108 -26.62 -1.57 -22.06
N GLU A 109 -26.74 -2.74 -22.69
CA GLU A 109 -25.73 -3.80 -22.64
C GLU A 109 -24.39 -3.35 -23.23
N ARG A 110 -24.41 -2.67 -24.39
CA ARG A 110 -23.22 -2.12 -25.04
C ARG A 110 -22.63 -0.96 -24.25
N SER A 111 -23.45 -0.09 -23.68
CA SER A 111 -22.97 0.98 -22.80
C SER A 111 -22.25 0.39 -21.59
N CYS A 112 -22.81 -0.64 -20.93
CA CYS A 112 -22.12 -1.33 -19.84
C CYS A 112 -20.80 -1.99 -20.28
N GLN A 113 -20.75 -2.56 -21.48
CA GLN A 113 -19.52 -3.11 -22.06
C GLN A 113 -18.45 -2.01 -22.24
N ILE A 114 -18.84 -0.83 -22.69
CA ILE A 114 -17.93 0.31 -22.90
C ILE A 114 -17.40 0.86 -21.57
N HIS A 115 -18.25 1.03 -20.56
CA HIS A 115 -17.81 1.47 -19.23
C HIS A 115 -16.84 0.46 -18.57
N GLY A 116 -17.03 -0.84 -18.82
CA GLY A 116 -16.17 -1.90 -18.29
C GLY A 116 -14.90 -2.16 -19.09
N ALA A 117 -14.75 -1.58 -20.29
CA ALA A 117 -13.60 -1.82 -21.16
C ALA A 117 -12.37 -1.02 -20.72
N ASP A 118 -11.19 -1.59 -20.96
CA ASP A 118 -9.93 -0.88 -20.68
C ASP A 118 -9.76 0.34 -21.62
N PRO A 119 -8.99 1.36 -21.20
CA PRO A 119 -8.81 2.58 -21.99
C PRO A 119 -8.23 2.37 -23.39
N GLU A 120 -7.39 1.34 -23.62
CA GLU A 120 -6.83 1.09 -24.95
C GLU A 120 -7.88 0.44 -25.87
N THR A 121 -8.70 -0.47 -25.34
CA THR A 121 -9.86 -1.03 -26.07
C THR A 121 -10.85 0.05 -26.47
N ILE A 122 -11.18 1.00 -25.58
CA ILE A 122 -12.04 2.15 -25.88
C ILE A 122 -11.46 2.98 -27.03
N LYS A 123 -10.14 3.20 -27.04
CA LYS A 123 -9.44 3.96 -28.07
C LYS A 123 -9.40 3.21 -29.41
N GLU A 124 -9.25 1.90 -29.40
CA GLU A 124 -9.38 1.09 -30.61
C GLU A 124 -10.78 1.18 -31.20
N TRP A 125 -11.83 1.04 -30.37
CA TRP A 125 -13.21 1.20 -30.82
C TRP A 125 -13.48 2.60 -31.36
N ALA A 126 -12.96 3.66 -30.71
CA ALA A 126 -13.05 5.02 -31.22
C ALA A 126 -12.39 5.17 -32.61
N GLY A 127 -11.26 4.52 -32.84
CA GLY A 127 -10.60 4.48 -34.15
C GLY A 127 -11.41 3.70 -35.20
N ARG A 128 -11.91 2.52 -34.83
CA ARG A 128 -12.74 1.67 -35.72
C ARG A 128 -14.04 2.38 -36.09
N MET A 129 -14.65 3.09 -35.15
CA MET A 129 -15.82 3.94 -35.34
C MET A 129 -15.60 5.06 -36.36
N LEU A 130 -14.38 5.38 -36.79
CA LEU A 130 -14.17 6.34 -37.89
C LEU A 130 -14.15 5.67 -39.27
N VAL A 131 -13.95 4.34 -39.33
CA VAL A 131 -13.68 3.61 -40.58
C VAL A 131 -14.86 2.73 -40.98
N VAL A 132 -15.52 2.09 -40.01
CA VAL A 132 -16.54 1.08 -40.28
C VAL A 132 -17.92 1.69 -40.55
N GLU A 133 -18.79 0.97 -41.25
CA GLU A 133 -20.14 1.43 -41.61
C GLU A 133 -21.25 0.97 -40.65
N SER A 134 -20.97 0.04 -39.73
CA SER A 134 -21.95 -0.49 -38.77
C SER A 134 -21.40 -0.57 -37.35
N LEU A 135 -22.32 -0.53 -36.38
CA LEU A 135 -22.03 -0.59 -34.95
C LEU A 135 -21.39 -1.93 -34.56
N GLU A 136 -21.89 -3.05 -35.11
CA GLU A 136 -21.38 -4.40 -34.84
C GLU A 136 -19.92 -4.56 -35.25
N GLU A 137 -19.51 -3.89 -36.33
CA GLU A 137 -18.14 -3.93 -36.84
C GLU A 137 -17.17 -3.15 -35.94
N VAL A 138 -17.64 -2.14 -35.20
CA VAL A 138 -16.84 -1.41 -34.21
C VAL A 138 -16.38 -2.34 -33.09
N PHE A 139 -17.28 -3.20 -32.62
CA PHE A 139 -17.05 -4.09 -31.48
C PHE A 139 -16.54 -5.49 -31.87
N ARG A 140 -16.30 -5.75 -33.15
CA ARG A 140 -15.76 -7.04 -33.58
C ARG A 140 -14.29 -7.11 -33.14
N GLU A 141 -13.93 -8.14 -32.38
CA GLU A 141 -12.54 -8.39 -31.93
C GLU A 141 -11.59 -8.60 -33.12
#